data_AF-A0A382RF43-F1
#
_entry.id   AF-A0A382RF43-F1
#
_cell.length_a   1.000
_cell.length_b   1.000
_cell.length_c   1.000
_cell.angle_alpha   90.00
_cell.angle_beta   90.00
_cell.angle_gamma   90.00
#
_symmetry.space_group_name_H-M   'P 1'
#
loop_
_entity.id
_entity.type
_entity.pdbx_description
1 polymer ?
#
loop_
_entity_poly.entity_id
_entity_poly.type
_entity_poly.pdbx_seq_one_letter_code
_entity_poly.pdbx_strand_id
1 'polypeptide(L)' 'MKKIINEPSNFVEESIEGLVKSHPDIYSFAQDNKRVITRAKKSSNKVGIV' A
#
# COMPACT_ATOMS: atom_id res chain seq x y z
N MET A 1 -14.49 -20.78 -9.14
CA MET A 1 -13.41 -19.76 -9.23
C MET A 1 -12.21 -20.24 -8.43
N LYS A 2 -10.98 -20.19 -8.97
CA LYS A 2 -9.75 -20.46 -8.20
C LYS A 2 -8.95 -19.16 -8.06
N LYS A 3 -9.32 -18.33 -7.08
CA LYS A 3 -8.53 -17.17 -6.65
C LYS A 3 -7.89 -17.52 -5.31
N ILE A 4 -6.62 -17.17 -5.13
CA ILE A 4 -5.96 -17.26 -3.83
C ILE A 4 -6.27 -15.97 -3.09
N ILE A 5 -7.41 -15.96 -2.42
CA ILE A 5 -7.87 -14.86 -1.56
C ILE A 5 -8.52 -15.48 -0.33
N ASN A 6 -8.48 -14.78 0.79
CA ASN A 6 -9.26 -15.14 1.97
C ASN A 6 -10.70 -14.63 1.75
N GLU A 7 -11.14 -13.65 2.55
CA GLU A 7 -12.44 -13.02 2.38
C GLU A 7 -12.41 -11.94 1.30
N PRO A 8 -13.37 -11.91 0.35
CA PRO A 8 -13.39 -10.91 -0.72
C PRO A 8 -13.41 -9.46 -0.21
N SER A 9 -14.02 -9.20 0.96
CA SER A 9 -14.05 -7.88 1.59
C SER A 9 -12.67 -7.39 2.02
N ASN A 10 -11.77 -8.31 2.37
CA ASN A 10 -10.47 -8.04 2.97
C ASN A 10 -9.34 -8.00 1.93
N PHE A 11 -9.62 -8.42 0.69
CA PHE A 11 -8.64 -8.54 -0.37
C PHE A 11 -7.76 -7.29 -0.52
N VAL A 12 -8.37 -6.11 -0.41
CA VAL A 12 -7.66 -4.82 -0.55
C VAL A 12 -6.71 -4.59 0.63
N GLU A 13 -7.17 -4.76 1.87
CA GLU A 13 -6.31 -4.60 3.05
C GLU A 13 -5.14 -5.60 3.02
N GLU A 14 -5.42 -6.87 2.78
CA GLU A 14 -4.40 -7.94 2.77
C GLU A 14 -3.35 -7.71 1.67
N SER A 15 -3.78 -7.27 0.48
CA SER A 15 -2.88 -6.98 -0.63
C SER A 15 -1.97 -5.80 -0.32
N ILE A 16 -2.52 -4.70 0.22
CA ILE A 16 -1.74 -3.51 0.55
C ILE A 16 -0.77 -3.80 1.70
N GLU A 17 -1.22 -4.53 2.73
CA GLU A 17 -0.34 -4.97 3.81
C GLU A 17 0.82 -5.83 3.30
N GLY A 18 0.55 -6.76 2.39
CA GLY A 18 1.58 -7.57 1.75
C GLY A 18 2.61 -6.71 1.01
N LEU A 19 2.16 -5.70 0.24
CA LEU A 19 3.05 -4.78 -0.48
C LEU A 19 3.97 -3.98 0.46
N VAL A 20 3.41 -3.39 1.53
CA VAL A 20 4.17 -2.59 2.49
C VAL A 20 5.15 -3.46 3.29
N LYS A 21 4.73 -4.65 3.73
CA LYS A 21 5.61 -5.59 4.45
C LYS A 21 6.74 -6.12 3.59
N SER A 22 6.49 -6.33 2.29
CA SER A 22 7.49 -6.87 1.36
C SER A 22 8.51 -5.83 0.91
N HIS A 23 8.12 -4.55 0.81
CA HIS A 23 8.98 -3.46 0.34
C HIS A 23 8.83 -2.20 1.21
N PRO A 24 9.22 -2.27 2.50
CA PRO A 24 9.04 -1.15 3.44
C PRO A 24 9.91 0.07 3.10
N ASP A 25 10.94 -0.10 2.27
CA ASP A 25 11.81 0.96 1.77
C ASP A 25 11.21 1.72 0.57
N ILE A 26 10.18 1.16 -0.08
CA ILE A 26 9.47 1.73 -1.23
C ILE A 26 8.11 2.25 -0.81
N TYR A 27 7.32 1.47 -0.07
CA TYR A 27 5.93 1.78 0.26
C TYR A 27 5.74 2.06 1.76
N SER A 28 4.91 3.05 2.06
CA SER A 28 4.42 3.36 3.40
C SER A 28 2.94 3.68 3.38
N PHE A 29 2.22 3.32 4.43
CA PHE A 29 0.82 3.73 4.58
C PHE A 29 0.70 5.26 4.69
N ALA A 30 -0.37 5.80 4.13
CA ALA A 30 -0.80 7.15 4.47
C ALA A 30 -1.21 7.20 5.94
N GLN A 31 -1.02 8.35 6.57
CA GLN A 31 -1.19 8.52 8.01
C GLN A 31 -2.63 8.21 8.47
N ASP A 32 -3.63 8.58 7.65
CA ASP A 32 -5.05 8.52 8.02
C ASP A 32 -5.85 7.47 7.25
N ASN A 33 -5.22 6.77 6.30
CA ASN A 33 -5.93 5.82 5.44
C ASN A 33 -5.05 4.63 5.05
N LYS A 34 -5.38 3.46 5.61
CA LYS A 34 -4.68 2.20 5.33
C LYS A 34 -4.88 1.66 3.90
N ARG A 35 -5.85 2.21 3.15
CA ARG A 35 -6.07 1.89 1.74
C ARG A 35 -5.31 2.82 0.78
N VAL A 36 -4.54 3.78 1.32
CA VAL A 36 -3.70 4.66 0.53
C VAL A 36 -2.24 4.38 0.87
N ILE A 37 -1.44 4.12 -0.15
CA ILE A 37 0.01 3.97 -0.04
C ILE A 37 0.72 5.18 -0.60
N THR A 38 1.84 5.51 0.02
CA THR A 38 2.75 6.59 -0.37
C THR A 38 4.15 6.02 -0.52
N ARG A 39 5.05 6.78 -1.14
CA ARG A 39 6.46 6.39 -1.16
C ARG A 39 7.08 6.56 0.24
N ALA A 40 7.79 5.55 0.71
CA ALA A 40 8.42 5.53 2.04
C ALA A 40 9.45 6.65 2.22
N LYS A 41 10.29 6.87 1.21
CA LYS A 41 11.22 8.01 1.15
C LYS A 41 10.57 9.06 0.29
N LYS A 42 10.41 10.32 0.70
CA LYS A 42 9.83 11.40 -0.15
C LYS A 42 10.90 12.09 -1.02
N SER A 43 10.48 12.74 -2.11
CA SER A 43 11.35 13.62 -2.89
C SER A 43 11.24 15.03 -2.35
N SER A 44 12.37 15.71 -2.19
CA SER A 44 12.42 17.14 -1.94
C SER A 44 12.25 17.93 -3.23
N ASN A 45 11.53 19.05 -3.18
CA ASN A 45 11.41 20.04 -4.27
C ASN A 45 10.84 19.46 -5.59
N LYS A 46 9.86 18.56 -5.49
CA LYS A 46 9.14 17.98 -6.63
C LYS A 46 7.64 18.10 -6.44
N VAL A 47 6.92 18.20 -7.55
CA VAL A 47 5.45 18.10 -7.57
C VAL A 47 5.07 16.64 -7.29
N GLY A 48 4.15 16.43 -6.34
CA GLY A 48 3.61 15.11 -6.03
C GLY A 48 2.59 14.67 -7.07
N ILE A 49 2.55 13.37 -7.37
CA ILE A 49 1.58 12.74 -8.27
C ILE A 49 0.77 11.74 -7.43
N VAL A 50 -0.55 11.73 -7.65
CA VAL A 50 -1.53 10.92 -6.90
C VAL A 50 -2.38 10.14 -7.88
#